data_AF-A0A7C3Y144-F1
#
_entry.id   AF-A0A7C3Y144-F1
#
_cell.length_a   1.000
_cell.length_b   1.000
_cell.length_c   1.000
_cell.angle_alpha   90.00
_cell.angle_beta   90.00
_cell.angle_gamma   90.00
#
_symmetry.space_group_name_H-M   'P 1'
#
loop_
_entity.id
_entity.type
_entity.pdbx_description
1 polymer ?
#
loop_
_entity_poly.entity_id
_entity_poly.type
_entity_poly.pdbx_seq_one_letter_code
_entity_poly.pdbx_strand_id
1 'polypeptide(L)'
;MQKNNKLDQLKTFFYEEFEGATIDDAVKTAVNSLKMAKDELKIKILTEGQPGLFGLKGEKPAKIQVSPKFNKVDTVIKFYFIKLLDFVKEYISFVNIEIEN
;
A
#
# COMPACT_ATOMS: atom_id res chain seq x y z
N MET A 1 -13.26 18.14 -8.97
CA MET A 1 -12.85 17.46 -7.72
C MET A 1 -13.22 15.99 -7.87
N GLN A 2 -12.20 15.12 -7.89
CA GLN A 2 -12.34 13.70 -8.26
C GLN A 2 -13.36 13.01 -7.33
N LYS A 3 -14.30 12.26 -7.92
CA LYS A 3 -15.19 11.36 -7.17
C LYS A 3 -14.32 10.37 -6.39
N ASN A 4 -14.27 10.51 -5.07
CA ASN A 4 -13.94 9.40 -4.17
C ASN A 4 -15.07 8.37 -4.29
N ASN A 5 -14.89 7.47 -5.24
CA ASN A 5 -15.79 6.35 -5.49
C ASN A 5 -15.62 5.36 -4.33
N LYS A 6 -16.72 5.09 -3.60
CA LYS A 6 -16.79 4.10 -2.51
C LYS A 6 -16.23 2.73 -2.90
N LEU A 7 -16.29 2.35 -4.18
CA LEU A 7 -15.70 1.12 -4.72
C LEU A 7 -14.17 1.15 -4.69
N ASP A 8 -13.54 2.30 -4.96
CA ASP A 8 -12.09 2.40 -4.95
C ASP A 8 -11.54 2.38 -3.52
N GLN A 9 -12.28 2.96 -2.56
CA GLN A 9 -12.03 2.79 -1.13
C GLN A 9 -12.22 1.33 -0.67
N LEU A 10 -13.24 0.62 -1.18
CA LEU A 10 -13.46 -0.80 -0.88
C LEU A 10 -12.35 -1.67 -1.45
N LYS A 11 -11.88 -1.38 -2.66
CA LYS A 11 -10.76 -2.10 -3.29
C LYS A 11 -9.48 -1.96 -2.47
N THR A 12 -9.14 -0.73 -2.07
CA THR A 12 -7.98 -0.48 -1.22
C THR A 12 -8.14 -1.03 0.20
N PHE A 13 -9.30 -1.57 0.59
CA PHE A 13 -9.41 -2.32 1.84
C PHE A 13 -8.77 -3.71 1.71
N PHE A 14 -9.04 -4.42 0.60
CA PHE A 14 -8.59 -5.81 0.40
C PHE A 14 -7.13 -5.94 -0.05
N TYR A 15 -6.54 -4.87 -0.56
CA TYR A 15 -5.16 -4.84 -1.00
C TYR A 15 -4.56 -3.45 -0.82
N GLU A 16 -3.25 -3.36 -0.91
CA GLU A 16 -2.52 -2.09 -0.87
C GLU A 16 -1.52 -2.05 -2.03
N GLU A 17 -1.30 -0.87 -2.58
CA GLU A 17 -0.37 -0.70 -3.70
C GLU A 17 0.88 0.01 -3.21
N PHE A 18 2.03 -0.49 -3.64
CA PHE A 18 3.33 0.08 -3.32
C PHE A 18 4.11 0.32 -4.60
N GLU A 19 4.88 1.40 -4.60
CA GLU A 19 5.73 1.81 -5.71
C GLU A 19 7.20 1.82 -5.25
N GLY A 20 8.11 1.62 -6.19
CA GLY A 20 9.56 1.65 -5.97
C GLY A 20 10.30 1.79 -7.28
N ALA A 21 11.60 2.11 -7.22
CA ALA A 21 12.45 2.16 -8.42
C ALA A 21 12.53 0.77 -9.09
N THR A 22 12.60 -0.27 -8.27
CA THR A 22 12.52 -1.67 -8.69
C THR A 22 11.38 -2.42 -8.00
N ILE A 23 11.06 -3.62 -8.48
CA ILE A 23 10.10 -4.53 -7.81
C ILE A 23 10.56 -4.82 -6.37
N ASP A 24 11.85 -5.03 -6.16
CA ASP A 24 12.40 -5.32 -4.84
C ASP A 24 12.28 -4.12 -3.90
N ASP A 25 12.46 -2.90 -4.40
CA ASP A 25 12.22 -1.68 -3.61
C ASP A 25 10.74 -1.57 -3.22
N ALA A 26 9.82 -1.80 -4.15
CA ALA A 26 8.39 -1.78 -3.87
C ALA A 26 8.01 -2.84 -2.83
N VAL A 27 8.57 -4.05 -2.92
CA VAL A 27 8.38 -5.13 -1.95
C VAL A 27 8.96 -4.76 -0.57
N LYS A 28 10.14 -4.14 -0.54
CA LYS A 28 10.76 -3.68 0.70
C LYS A 28 9.91 -2.62 1.38
N THR A 29 9.39 -1.66 0.62
CA THR A 29 8.44 -0.65 1.12
C THR A 29 7.19 -1.30 1.69
N ALA A 30 6.60 -2.28 0.99
CA ALA A 30 5.43 -2.99 1.46
C ALA A 30 5.66 -3.72 2.80
N VAL A 31 6.76 -4.48 2.90
CA VAL A 31 7.16 -5.21 4.10
C VAL A 31 7.35 -4.27 5.29
N ASN A 32 7.98 -3.11 5.05
CA ASN A 32 8.22 -2.11 6.09
C ASN A 32 6.93 -1.41 6.53
N SER A 33 6.08 -1.00 5.59
CA SER A 33 4.80 -0.33 5.88
C SER A 33 3.87 -1.25 6.67
N LEU A 34 3.71 -2.49 6.18
CA LEU A 34 2.82 -3.48 6.76
C LEU A 34 3.42 -4.22 7.97
N LYS A 35 4.70 -3.99 8.31
CA LYS A 35 5.41 -4.72 9.38
C LYS A 35 5.21 -6.25 9.30
N MET A 36 5.17 -6.76 8.07
CA MET A 36 4.85 -8.16 7.74
C MET A 36 5.98 -8.75 6.91
N ALA A 37 6.31 -10.02 7.13
CA ALA A 37 7.33 -10.69 6.34
C ALA A 37 6.81 -10.94 4.90
N LYS A 38 7.74 -10.98 3.93
CA LYS A 38 7.41 -11.20 2.52
C LYS A 38 6.61 -12.48 2.29
N ASP A 39 6.83 -13.52 3.09
CA ASP A 39 6.12 -14.79 2.99
C ASP A 39 4.69 -14.74 3.55
N GLU A 40 4.32 -13.71 4.31
CA GLU A 40 2.95 -13.43 4.75
C GLU A 40 2.12 -12.76 3.64
N LEU A 41 2.78 -12.21 2.62
CA LEU A 41 2.18 -11.35 1.62
C LEU A 41 2.01 -12.07 0.27
N LYS A 42 0.85 -11.92 -0.35
CA LYS A 42 0.62 -12.20 -1.76
C LYS A 42 0.95 -10.93 -2.54
N ILE A 43 1.93 -11.04 -3.43
CA ILE A 43 2.42 -9.92 -4.24
C ILE A 43 2.01 -10.16 -5.69
N LYS A 44 1.34 -9.17 -6.28
CA LYS A 44 1.03 -9.10 -7.71
C LYS A 44 1.79 -7.92 -8.31
N ILE A 45 2.60 -8.17 -9.32
CA ILE A 45 3.27 -7.11 -10.06
C ILE A 45 2.23 -6.44 -10.98
N LEU A 46 2.07 -5.13 -10.86
CA LEU A 46 1.20 -4.32 -11.73
C LEU A 46 1.99 -3.74 -12.90
N THR A 47 3.21 -3.28 -12.63
CA THR A 47 4.20 -2.90 -13.64
C THR A 47 5.59 -3.15 -13.07
N GLU A 48 6.52 -3.63 -13.90
CA GLU A 48 7.92 -3.81 -13.50
C GLU A 48 8.68 -2.48 -13.42
N GLY A 49 8.06 -1.39 -13.89
CA GLY A 49 8.70 -0.11 -14.08
C GLY A 49 9.44 -0.05 -15.42
N GLN A 50 9.80 1.16 -15.84
CA GLN A 50 10.64 1.36 -17.02
C GLN A 50 11.74 2.35 -16.67
N PRO A 51 13.02 1.95 -16.74
CA PRO A 51 14.12 2.86 -16.50
C PRO A 51 14.13 3.93 -17.61
N GLY A 52 14.30 5.20 -17.21
CA GLY A 52 14.55 6.27 -18.15
C GLY A 52 15.91 6.10 -18.83
N LEU A 53 16.05 6.58 -20.07
CA LEU A 53 17.36 6.61 -20.72
C LEU A 53 18.28 7.56 -19.93
N PHE A 54 19.38 7.05 -19.38
CA PHE A 54 20.39 7.83 -18.64
C PHE A 54 19.85 8.66 -17.45
N GLY A 55 18.86 8.15 -16.69
CA GLY A 55 18.33 8.86 -15.53
C GLY A 55 17.53 10.14 -15.88
N LEU A 56 17.13 10.29 -17.14
CA LEU A 56 16.33 11.40 -17.62
C LEU A 56 14.82 11.08 -17.59
N LYS A 57 14.03 12.16 -17.65
CA LYS A 57 12.57 12.25 -17.70
C LYS A 57 11.93 11.09 -18.50
N GLY A 58 11.11 10.28 -17.84
CA GLY A 58 10.43 9.12 -18.46
C GLY A 58 10.41 7.85 -17.60
N GLU A 59 11.13 7.84 -16.48
CA GLU A 59 11.11 6.72 -15.53
C GLU A 59 9.69 6.49 -15.00
N LYS A 60 9.19 5.25 -15.15
CA LYS A 60 7.96 4.80 -14.51
C LYS A 60 8.35 3.86 -13.37
N PRO A 61 7.88 4.08 -12.14
CA PRO A 61 8.21 3.21 -11.03
C PRO A 61 7.65 1.80 -11.25
N ALA A 62 8.32 0.82 -10.67
CA ALA A 62 7.73 -0.48 -10.44
C ALA A 62 6.55 -0.31 -9.48
N LYS A 63 5.48 -1.07 -9.72
CA LYS A 63 4.29 -1.04 -8.90
C LYS A 63 3.81 -2.44 -8.60
N ILE A 64 3.51 -2.69 -7.34
CA ILE A 64 2.97 -3.94 -6.86
C ILE A 64 1.66 -3.72 -6.13
N GLN A 65 0.83 -4.75 -6.14
CA GLN A 65 -0.36 -4.88 -5.33
C GLN A 65 -0.12 -5.99 -4.31
N VAL A 66 -0.43 -5.73 -3.06
CA VAL A 66 -0.15 -6.60 -1.92
C VAL A 66 -1.43 -6.92 -1.18
N SER A 67 -1.64 -8.19 -0.84
CA SER A 67 -2.73 -8.66 0.01
C SER A 67 -2.23 -9.76 0.95
N PRO A 68 -2.92 -10.06 2.07
CA PRO A 68 -2.49 -11.13 2.95
C PRO A 68 -2.62 -12.49 2.25
N LYS A 69 -1.73 -13.43 2.57
CA LYS A 69 -1.97 -14.82 2.21
C LYS A 69 -3.08 -15.38 3.09
N PHE A 70 -4.22 -15.66 2.47
CA PHE A 70 -5.43 -16.14 3.16
C PHE A 70 -5.32 -17.56 3.76
N ASN A 71 -4.21 -18.27 3.54
CA ASN A 71 -3.99 -19.59 4.13
C ASN A 71 -3.47 -19.54 5.59
N LYS A 72 -3.13 -18.36 6.11
CA LYS A 72 -2.70 -18.15 7.50
C LYS A 72 -3.64 -17.14 8.16
N VAL A 73 -4.41 -17.57 9.17
CA VAL A 73 -5.39 -16.71 9.86
C VAL A 73 -4.70 -15.51 10.51
N ASP A 74 -3.56 -15.71 11.17
CA ASP A 74 -2.81 -14.64 11.84
C ASP A 74 -2.35 -13.54 10.87
N THR A 75 -1.89 -13.95 9.68
CA THR A 75 -1.51 -13.04 8.59
C THR A 75 -2.68 -12.17 8.14
N VAL A 76 -3.87 -12.76 8.02
CA VAL A 76 -5.10 -12.04 7.64
C VAL A 76 -5.48 -11.03 8.72
N ILE A 77 -5.51 -11.47 9.98
CA ILE A 77 -5.83 -10.60 11.12
C ILE A 77 -4.85 -9.43 11.21
N LYS A 78 -3.55 -9.72 11.13
CA LYS A 78 -2.47 -8.72 11.21
C LYS A 78 -2.61 -7.65 10.13
N PHE A 79 -2.84 -8.05 8.88
CA PHE A 79 -3.00 -7.12 7.75
C PHE A 79 -4.18 -6.16 7.97
N TYR A 80 -5.37 -6.68 8.30
CA TYR A 80 -6.55 -5.84 8.48
C TYR A 80 -6.50 -5.01 9.76
N PHE A 81 -5.84 -5.49 10.81
CA PHE A 81 -5.64 -4.72 12.02
C PHE A 81 -4.76 -3.50 11.78
N ILE A 82 -3.66 -3.65 11.02
CA ILE A 82 -2.80 -2.51 10.64
C ILE A 82 -3.58 -1.47 9.86
N LYS A 83 -4.38 -1.90 8.88
CA LYS A 83 -5.25 -1.00 8.12
C LYS A 83 -6.27 -0.27 8.98
N LEU A 84 -6.88 -0.97 9.93
CA LEU A 84 -7.79 -0.33 10.89
C LEU A 84 -7.07 0.72 11.73
N LEU A 85 -5.86 0.42 12.20
CA LEU A 85 -5.07 1.37 12.97
C LEU A 85 -4.70 2.61 12.15
N ASP A 86 -4.32 2.44 10.88
CA ASP A 86 -3.96 3.56 10.01
C ASP A 86 -5.18 4.43 9.68
N PHE A 87 -6.33 3.81 9.44
CA PHE A 87 -7.61 4.52 9.30
C PHE A 87 -7.96 5.34 10.57
N VAL A 88 -7.82 4.74 11.76
CA VAL A 88 -8.11 5.43 13.03
C VAL A 88 -7.13 6.59 13.27
N LYS A 89 -5.85 6.43 12.94
CA LYS A 89 -4.85 7.51 13.04
C LYS A 89 -5.21 8.69 12.13
N GLU A 90 -5.55 8.43 10.88
CA GLU A 90 -5.97 9.45 9.92
C GLU A 90 -7.18 10.24 10.45
N TYR A 91 -8.18 9.52 10.99
CA TYR A 91 -9.36 10.14 11.60
C TYR A 91 -9.04 11.02 12.80
N ILE A 92 -8.18 10.55 13.71
CA ILE A 92 -7.78 11.35 14.89
C ILE A 92 -6.99 12.59 14.46
N SER A 93 -6.06 12.47 13.51
CA SER A 93 -5.32 13.61 12.97
C SER A 93 -6.23 14.64 12.33
N PHE A 94 -7.27 14.20 11.61
CA PHE A 94 -8.28 15.08 11.03
C PHE A 94 -9.04 15.87 12.11
N VAL A 95 -9.51 15.20 13.17
CA VAL A 95 -10.23 15.86 14.27
C VAL A 95 -9.36 16.91 14.98
N ASN A 96 -8.08 16.60 15.22
CA ASN A 96 -7.17 17.55 15.87
C ASN A 96 -6.97 18.83 15.04
N ILE A 97 -6.90 18.72 13.71
CA ILE A 97 -6.76 19.87 12.81
C ILE A 97 -8.00 20.77 12.84
N GLU A 98 -9.21 20.20 12.96
CA GLU A 98 -10.44 20.99 13.04
C GLU A 98 -10.58 21.77 14.36
N ILE A 99 -9.98 21.30 15.46
CA ILE A 99 -10.02 21.97 16.76
C ILE A 99 -9.02 23.13 16.83
N GLU A 100 -7.90 23.03 16.12
CA GLU A 100 -6.84 24.06 16.11
C GLU A 100 -7.13 25.24 15.15
N ASN A 101 -8.16 25.16 14.32
CA ASN A 101 -8.60 26.22 13.39
C ASN A 101 -9.87 26.93 13.87
#